data_AF-V9Z8Q0-F1
#
_entry.id   AF-V9Z8Q0-F1
#
_cell.length_a   1.000
_cell.length_b   1.000
_cell.length_c   1.000
_cell.angle_alpha   90.00
_cell.angle_beta   90.00
_cell.angle_gamma   90.00
#
_symmetry.space_group_name_H-M   'P 1'
#
loop_
_entity.id
_entity.type
_entity.pdbx_description
1 polymer ?
#
loop_
_entity_poly.entity_id
_entity_poly.type
_entity_poly.pdbx_seq_one_letter_code
_entity_poly.pdbx_strand_id
1 'polypeptide(L)'
;MTGREAGSGGVVRRLELLGARPLRPEEEPARWLAEILPAIGARAARHPGNLRYLLPAARTRAERSRTVFGMPSLPYPKWADDRRPA
;
A
#
# COMPACT_ATOMS: atom_id res chain seq x y z
N MET A 1 19.38 -14.97 9.72
CA MET A 1 18.09 -14.80 9.00
C MET A 1 18.42 -14.09 7.69
N THR A 2 18.51 -14.83 6.58
CA THR A 2 18.97 -14.33 5.28
C THR A 2 17.79 -13.73 4.51
N GLY A 3 17.88 -12.43 4.20
CA GLY A 3 16.82 -11.62 3.60
C GLY A 3 16.53 -11.95 2.13
N ARG A 4 15.81 -13.05 1.89
CA ARG A 4 14.99 -13.21 0.67
C ARG A 4 13.55 -12.90 1.03
N GLU A 5 13.25 -11.62 1.21
CA GLU A 5 11.85 -11.20 1.39
C GLU A 5 11.11 -11.32 0.05
N ALA A 6 9.96 -11.99 0.07
CA ALA A 6 9.08 -12.22 -1.08
C ALA A 6 8.53 -10.93 -1.73
N GLY A 7 8.85 -9.75 -1.20
CA GLY A 7 8.44 -8.44 -1.72
C GLY A 7 9.38 -7.84 -2.78
N SER A 8 10.63 -8.29 -2.89
CA SER A 8 11.62 -7.63 -3.77
C SER A 8 11.29 -7.77 -5.26
N GLY A 9 10.82 -8.95 -5.70
CA GLY A 9 10.51 -9.21 -7.11
C GLY A 9 9.39 -8.33 -7.68
N GLY A 10 8.38 -7.99 -6.86
CA GLY A 10 7.31 -7.08 -7.28
C GLY A 10 7.80 -5.65 -7.50
N VAL A 11 8.76 -5.20 -6.69
CA VAL A 11 9.38 -3.88 -6.81
C VAL A 11 10.26 -3.82 -8.05
N VAL A 12 11.10 -4.84 -8.30
CA VAL A 12 11.95 -4.92 -9.50
C VAL A 12 11.11 -4.84 -10.77
N ARG A 13 10.05 -5.66 -10.89
CA ARG A 13 9.14 -5.62 -12.05
C ARG A 13 8.49 -4.25 -12.25
N ARG A 14 8.11 -3.57 -11.16
CA ARG A 14 7.52 -2.22 -11.26
C ARG A 14 8.54 -1.20 -11.74
N LEU A 15 9.79 -1.29 -11.30
CA LEU A 15 10.86 -0.41 -11.74
C LEU A 15 11.20 -0.65 -13.22
N GLU A 16 11.23 -1.90 -13.68
CA GLU A 16 11.40 -2.24 -15.09
C GLU A 16 10.29 -1.62 -15.96
N LEU A 17 9.02 -1.68 -15.52
CA LEU A 17 7.90 -1.02 -16.21
C LEU A 17 8.03 0.51 -16.27
N LEU A 18 8.79 1.11 -15.35
CA LEU A 18 9.09 2.54 -15.32
C LEU A 18 10.35 2.89 -16.14
N GLY A 19 10.95 1.91 -16.84
CA GLY A 19 12.12 2.09 -17.69
C GLY A 19 13.46 1.80 -17.03
N ALA A 20 13.48 1.23 -15.83
CA ALA A 20 14.72 0.76 -15.22
C ALA A 20 15.27 -0.46 -15.98
N ARG A 21 16.60 -0.61 -16.00
CA ARG A 21 17.19 -1.86 -16.50
C ARG A 21 16.91 -3.02 -15.52
N PRO A 22 16.82 -4.26 -16.02
CA PRO A 22 16.66 -5.44 -15.16
C PRO A 22 17.78 -5.60 -14.13
N LEU A 23 17.44 -6.13 -12.96
CA LEU A 23 18.40 -6.53 -11.94
C LEU A 23 19.02 -7.88 -12.33
N ARG A 24 20.34 -7.95 -12.36
CA ARG A 24 21.07 -9.18 -12.70
C ARG A 24 21.28 -10.06 -11.46
N PRO A 25 21.30 -11.40 -11.58
CA PRO A 25 21.42 -12.32 -10.43
C PRO A 25 22.66 -12.11 -9.55
N GLU A 26 23.78 -11.72 -10.16
CA GLU A 26 25.09 -11.48 -9.53
C GLU A 26 25.23 -10.07 -8.93
N GLU A 27 24.28 -9.19 -9.21
CA GLU A 27 24.35 -7.79 -8.81
C GLU A 27 23.77 -7.56 -7.41
N GLU A 28 24.44 -6.71 -6.65
CA GLU A 28 23.98 -6.34 -5.31
C GLU A 28 22.75 -5.40 -5.42
N PRO A 29 21.58 -5.78 -4.87
CA PRO A 29 20.33 -5.05 -5.11
C PRO A 29 20.34 -3.59 -4.63
N ALA A 30 21.02 -3.27 -3.53
CA ALA A 30 21.05 -1.89 -3.02
C ALA A 30 21.86 -0.98 -3.96
N ARG A 31 22.99 -1.46 -4.47
CA ARG A 31 23.80 -0.75 -5.47
C ARG A 31 23.03 -0.56 -6.79
N TRP A 32 22.37 -1.60 -7.28
CA TRP A 32 21.50 -1.50 -8.45
C TRP A 32 20.39 -0.46 -8.26
N LEU A 33 19.71 -0.48 -7.11
CA LEU A 33 18.62 0.45 -6.82
C LEU A 33 19.12 1.91 -6.77
N ALA A 34 20.29 2.14 -6.17
CA ALA A 34 20.91 3.46 -6.10
C ALA A 34 21.28 4.01 -7.50
N GLU A 35 21.64 3.14 -8.45
CA GLU A 35 21.96 3.50 -9.83
C GLU A 35 20.69 3.81 -10.66
N ILE A 36 19.68 2.93 -10.59
CA ILE A 36 18.51 3.03 -11.47
C ILE A 36 17.56 4.18 -11.09
N LEU A 37 17.44 4.52 -9.80
CA LEU A 37 16.51 5.56 -9.36
C LEU A 37 16.81 6.92 -10.01
N PRO A 38 18.05 7.43 -10.02
CA PRO A 38 18.42 8.61 -10.81
C PRO A 38 18.18 8.42 -12.31
N ALA A 39 18.49 7.24 -12.86
CA ALA A 39 18.40 6.97 -14.31
C ALA A 39 16.94 7.04 -14.83
N ILE A 40 15.97 6.60 -14.03
CA ILE A 40 14.53 6.72 -14.36
C ILE A 40 13.94 8.09 -13.97
N GLY A 41 14.77 9.03 -13.51
CA GLY A 41 14.33 10.36 -13.08
C GLY A 41 13.54 10.36 -11.77
N ALA A 42 13.67 9.32 -10.93
CA ALA A 42 13.01 9.28 -9.63
C ALA A 42 13.55 10.40 -8.73
N ARG A 43 12.65 10.99 -7.96
CA ARG A 43 12.98 12.04 -6.99
C ARG A 43 12.53 11.63 -5.61
N ALA A 44 13.34 11.94 -4.60
CA ALA A 44 12.95 11.77 -3.21
C ALA A 44 11.82 12.76 -2.88
N ALA A 45 10.60 12.25 -2.80
CA ALA A 45 9.47 13.02 -2.28
C ALA A 45 9.40 12.81 -0.77
N ARG A 46 9.64 13.87 0.00
CA ARG A 46 9.40 13.83 1.44
C ARG A 46 7.90 13.97 1.67
N HIS A 47 7.23 12.85 1.97
CA HIS A 47 5.85 12.90 2.42
C HIS A 47 5.82 13.63 3.79
N PRO A 48 4.94 14.64 3.99
CA PRO A 48 4.86 15.40 5.25
C PRO A 48 4.30 14.58 6.44
N GLY A 49 4.37 13.25 6.39
CA GLY A 49 3.65 12.34 7.27
C GLY A 49 2.17 12.20 6.89
N ASN A 50 1.45 11.32 7.59
CA ASN A 50 0.00 11.20 7.40
C ASN A 50 -0.66 12.52 7.77
N LEU A 51 -1.33 13.19 6.83
CA LEU A 51 -2.34 14.18 7.18
C LEU A 51 -3.37 13.44 8.02
N ARG A 52 -3.28 13.62 9.34
CA ARG A 52 -4.20 13.04 10.30
C ARG A 52 -5.54 13.74 10.12
N TYR A 53 -6.40 13.21 9.25
CA TYR A 53 -7.84 13.44 9.32
C TYR A 53 -8.42 12.72 10.55
N LEU A 54 -7.84 12.96 11.72
CA LEU A 54 -8.38 12.50 13.00
C LEU A 54 -9.53 13.42 13.35
N LEU A 55 -10.70 13.15 12.79
CA LEU A 55 -11.93 13.70 13.34
C LEU A 55 -12.09 13.14 14.75
N PRO A 56 -12.28 13.98 15.79
CA PRO A 56 -12.48 13.49 17.13
C PRO A 56 -13.74 12.64 17.14
N ALA A 57 -13.58 11.37 17.52
CA ALA A 57 -14.67 10.42 17.59
C ALA A 57 -15.76 10.81 18.58
N ALA A 58 -15.39 11.54 19.65
CA ALA A 58 -16.29 12.12 20.63
C ALA A 58 -15.58 13.18 21.48
N ARG A 59 -16.34 13.94 22.29
CA ARG A 59 -15.85 15.07 23.10
C ARG A 59 -15.31 14.66 24.46
N THR A 60 -15.83 13.58 25.05
CA THR A 60 -15.40 13.10 26.38
C THR A 60 -14.88 11.66 26.37
N ARG A 61 -14.14 11.25 27.42
CA ARG A 61 -13.65 9.87 27.57
C ARG A 61 -14.79 8.85 27.59
N ALA A 62 -15.88 9.17 28.28
CA ALA A 62 -17.05 8.30 28.39
C ALA A 62 -17.76 8.12 27.04
N GLU A 63 -17.86 9.19 26.25
CA GLU A 63 -18.41 9.09 24.90
C GLU A 63 -17.50 8.27 23.97
N ARG A 64 -16.17 8.45 24.04
CA ARG A 64 -15.22 7.65 23.24
C ARG A 64 -15.36 6.16 23.51
N SER A 65 -15.51 5.74 24.77
CA SER A 65 -15.70 4.32 25.11
C SER A 65 -17.00 3.72 24.60
N ARG A 66 -17.98 4.56 24.25
CA ARG A 66 -19.29 4.14 23.70
C ARG A 66 -19.42 4.39 22.21
N THR A 67 -18.41 5.01 21.59
CA THR A 67 -18.43 5.33 20.16
C THR A 67 -18.19 4.06 19.37
N VAL A 68 -19.19 3.64 18.60
CA VAL A 68 -19.10 2.47 17.72
C VAL A 68 -18.43 2.90 16.42
N PHE A 69 -17.22 2.42 16.19
CA PHE A 69 -16.55 2.56 14.90
C PHE A 69 -16.80 1.31 14.09
N GLY A 70 -17.82 1.37 13.24
CA GLY A 70 -18.13 0.33 12.29
C GLY A 70 -19.22 0.84 11.37
N MET A 71 -19.10 0.57 10.07
CA MET A 71 -20.29 0.59 9.23
C MET A 71 -21.19 -0.56 9.68
N PRO A 72 -22.53 -0.40 9.67
CA PRO A 72 -23.42 -1.54 9.87
C PRO A 72 -23.00 -2.63 8.88
N SER A 73 -22.85 -3.86 9.40
CA SER A 73 -22.59 -5.02 8.56
C SER A 73 -23.86 -5.33 7.77
N LEU A 74 -24.04 -4.63 6.65
CA LEU A 74 -25.08 -4.91 5.69
C LEU A 74 -24.65 -6.12 4.84
N PRO A 75 -25.60 -6.95 4.36
CA PRO A 75 -25.29 -7.95 3.36
C PRO A 75 -24.50 -7.33 2.22
N TYR A 76 -23.42 -8.02 1.80
CA TYR A 76 -22.59 -7.54 0.72
C TYR A 76 -23.46 -7.37 -0.54
N PRO A 77 -23.52 -6.18 -1.17
CA PRO A 77 -24.54 -5.85 -2.17
C PRO A 77 -24.48 -6.66 -3.47
N LYS A 78 -23.54 -7.60 -3.60
CA LYS A 78 -23.52 -8.59 -4.68
C LYS A 78 -24.50 -9.76 -4.47
N TRP A 79 -25.10 -9.90 -3.29
CA TRP A 79 -26.03 -11.02 -2.99
C TRP A 79 -27.51 -10.60 -2.95
N ALA A 80 -27.80 -9.31 -3.16
CA ALA A 80 -29.18 -8.81 -3.18
C ALA A 80 -29.94 -9.17 -4.46
N ASP A 81 -29.24 -9.67 -5.49
CA ASP A 81 -29.84 -10.03 -6.78
C ASP A 81 -29.43 -11.46 -7.18
N ASP A 82 -29.87 -12.46 -6.42
CA ASP A 82 -30.12 -13.79 -7.01
C ASP A 82 -31.45 -13.73 -7.78
N ARG A 83 -31.50 -12.91 -8.83
CA ARG A 83 -32.55 -13.00 -9.85
C ARG A 83 -32.18 -14.10 -10.83
N ARG A 84 -32.22 -15.35 -10.37
CA ARG A 84 -32.33 -16.48 -11.31
C ARG A 84 -33.77 -16.55 -11.81
N PRO A 85 -34.01 -16.46 -13.13
CA PRO A 85 -35.32 -16.82 -13.68
C PRO A 85 -35.57 -18.33 -13.45
N ALA A 86 -36.85 -18.66 -13.24
CA ALA A 86 -37.36 -19.99 -12.89
C ALA A 86 -37.08 -21.08 -13.94
#